data_AF-A0A2T9YYD8-F1
#
_entry.id   AF-A0A2T9YYD8-F1
#
_cell.length_a   1.000
_cell.length_b   1.000
_cell.length_c   1.000
_cell.angle_alpha   90.00
_cell.angle_beta   90.00
_cell.angle_gamma   90.00
#
_symmetry.space_group_name_H-M   'P 1'
#
loop_
_entity.id
_entity.type
_entity.pdbx_description
1 polymer ?
#
loop_
_entity_poly.entity_id
_entity_poly.type
_entity_poly.pdbx_seq_one_letter_code
_entity_poly.pdbx_strand_id
1 'polypeptide(L)'
;MSTISAISSSLGLELLPQNFFKIISFAAIFQLIYIYSDLILGSSLLLGKEYSSLNSYKRYKLKSSVVSQVHSVLAVSLSIVVLAFPKGNAGNLGPLGYNIDSLLRPFGIEFDGGLRGEDRIFGYGNFSTFLLSISLGYFLWDMIITLVNIKLGGVGFFIHGLCCFMVFSQAFRPCLHYYGAVFLMYELSTIFMNNKKFIEIILNKDKQHQDKTEEKNGASLLIKRSASPFFNLSKKLLVGSTRSFNTQNFSIHSGYQNWQLKSRLIKLHNFTNQGFEPRKMATLSQVIKGCRKRKITKTKAPALTRCPQKRGVCSKVYTMKPKKPNSAVRKVARVRLSNGKTIIAYIPGEGHNLQEHSVVLIRGGRVPDLPGVMYHIVRGALDFQGVQGRAKSRSKYGTPKPKK
;
A
#
# COMPACT_ATOMS: atom_id res chain seq x y z
N MET A 1 45.10 -10.55 -6.72
CA MET A 1 44.81 -9.39 -7.59
C MET A 1 44.84 -9.75 -9.08
N SER A 2 45.83 -10.50 -9.57
CA SER A 2 45.89 -10.97 -10.97
C SER A 2 44.63 -11.75 -11.41
N THR A 3 44.13 -12.65 -10.56
CA THR A 3 42.89 -13.41 -10.80
C THR A 3 41.63 -12.54 -10.84
N ILE A 4 41.51 -11.57 -9.93
CA ILE A 4 40.37 -10.64 -9.87
C ILE A 4 40.39 -9.73 -11.09
N SER A 5 41.57 -9.27 -11.53
CA SER A 5 41.73 -8.48 -12.75
C SER A 5 41.33 -9.26 -13.99
N ALA A 6 41.66 -10.56 -14.06
CA ALA A 6 41.25 -11.43 -15.17
C ALA A 6 39.73 -11.63 -15.21
N ILE A 7 39.09 -11.85 -14.06
CA ILE A 7 37.62 -11.97 -13.94
C ILE A 7 36.93 -10.64 -14.29
N SER A 8 37.45 -9.53 -13.77
CA SER A 8 36.96 -8.18 -14.07
C SER A 8 37.03 -7.89 -15.57
N SER A 9 38.12 -8.25 -16.23
CA SER A 9 38.29 -8.05 -17.68
C SER A 9 37.32 -8.92 -18.49
N SER A 10 37.12 -10.18 -18.10
CA SER A 10 36.15 -11.09 -18.74
C SER A 10 34.70 -10.61 -18.61
N LEU A 11 34.36 -10.00 -17.47
CA LEU A 11 33.01 -9.49 -17.19
C LEU A 11 32.83 -8.00 -17.53
N GLY A 12 33.88 -7.32 -18.01
CA GLY A 12 33.87 -5.88 -18.27
C GLY A 12 33.59 -5.01 -17.04
N LEU A 13 34.06 -5.40 -15.84
CA LEU A 13 33.83 -4.69 -14.58
C LEU A 13 35.07 -3.87 -14.17
N GLU A 14 35.34 -2.79 -14.89
CA GLU A 14 36.59 -2.01 -14.80
C GLU A 14 36.91 -1.47 -13.40
N LEU A 15 35.90 -1.07 -12.63
CA LEU A 15 36.08 -0.50 -11.27
C LEU A 15 36.21 -1.58 -10.18
N LEU A 16 35.97 -2.86 -10.51
CA LEU A 16 35.92 -3.93 -9.52
C LEU A 16 37.27 -4.20 -8.82
N PRO A 17 38.42 -4.29 -9.52
CA PRO A 17 39.69 -4.61 -8.87
C PRO A 17 40.10 -3.56 -7.83
N GLN A 18 39.85 -2.29 -8.11
CA GLN A 18 40.18 -1.17 -7.21
C GLN A 18 39.30 -1.13 -5.96
N ASN A 19 38.07 -1.64 -6.05
CA ASN A 19 37.08 -1.60 -4.96
C ASN A 19 36.84 -2.96 -4.31
N PHE A 20 37.48 -4.03 -4.77
CA PHE A 20 37.32 -5.39 -4.28
C PHE A 20 37.50 -5.49 -2.76
N PHE A 21 38.59 -4.93 -2.23
CA PHE A 21 38.85 -4.95 -0.80
C PHE A 21 37.76 -4.22 -0.01
N LYS A 22 37.24 -3.09 -0.51
CA LYS A 22 36.13 -2.37 0.13
C LYS A 22 34.88 -3.26 0.24
N ILE A 23 34.52 -3.95 -0.84
CA ILE A 23 33.36 -4.85 -0.89
C ILE A 23 33.49 -5.97 0.16
N ILE A 24 34.65 -6.63 0.21
CA ILE A 24 34.91 -7.72 1.16
C ILE A 24 34.94 -7.19 2.60
N SER A 25 35.57 -6.03 2.84
CA SER A 25 35.57 -5.39 4.16
C SER A 25 34.16 -5.06 4.64
N PHE A 26 33.28 -4.54 3.80
CA PHE A 26 31.89 -4.29 4.19
C PHE A 26 31.10 -5.57 4.44
N ALA A 27 31.30 -6.61 3.62
CA ALA A 27 30.69 -7.92 3.89
C ALA A 27 31.15 -8.49 5.25
N ALA A 28 32.43 -8.34 5.60
CA ALA A 28 32.96 -8.72 6.90
C ALA A 28 32.38 -7.87 8.04
N ILE A 29 32.25 -6.55 7.86
CA ILE A 29 31.61 -5.66 8.85
C ILE A 29 30.16 -6.08 9.11
N PHE A 30 29.37 -6.37 8.06
CA PHE A 30 28.01 -6.86 8.22
C PHE A 30 27.95 -8.22 8.92
N GLN A 31 28.92 -9.10 8.67
CA GLN A 31 29.06 -10.35 9.41
C GLN A 31 29.38 -10.13 10.88
N LEU A 32 30.25 -9.17 11.22
CA LEU A 32 30.52 -8.80 12.61
C LEU A 32 29.25 -8.26 13.28
N ILE A 33 28.52 -7.36 12.62
CA ILE A 33 27.23 -6.86 13.12
C ILE A 33 26.25 -8.02 13.34
N TYR A 34 26.20 -8.99 12.44
CA TYR A 34 25.37 -10.18 12.60
C TYR A 34 25.75 -11.01 13.83
N ILE A 35 27.05 -11.20 14.08
CA ILE A 35 27.54 -11.95 15.24
C ILE A 35 27.22 -11.18 16.53
N TYR A 36 27.54 -9.89 16.58
CA TYR A 36 27.30 -9.03 17.76
C TYR A 36 25.83 -8.67 17.97
N SER A 37 24.95 -8.93 17.00
CA SER A 37 23.51 -8.66 17.16
C SER A 37 22.90 -9.47 18.30
N ASP A 38 23.46 -10.63 18.68
CA ASP A 38 23.02 -11.39 19.85
C ASP A 38 23.23 -10.60 21.16
N LEU A 39 24.34 -9.85 21.26
CA LEU A 39 24.64 -9.02 22.44
C LEU A 39 23.66 -7.84 22.53
N ILE A 40 23.37 -7.20 21.40
CA ILE A 40 22.46 -6.06 21.32
C ILE A 40 21.03 -6.51 21.66
N LEU A 41 20.55 -7.57 20.99
CA LEU A 41 19.19 -8.08 21.18
C LEU A 41 18.99 -8.71 22.57
N GLY A 42 20.02 -9.37 23.10
CA GLY A 42 20.02 -9.95 24.44
C GLY A 42 20.17 -8.94 25.58
N SER A 43 20.46 -7.67 25.28
CA SER A 43 20.54 -6.62 26.29
C SER A 43 19.18 -6.39 26.97
N SER A 44 19.21 -6.02 28.25
CA SER A 44 18.01 -5.72 29.05
C SER A 44 17.22 -4.52 28.50
N LEU A 45 17.86 -3.68 27.69
CA LEU A 45 17.27 -2.51 27.05
C LEU A 45 16.30 -2.88 25.90
N LEU A 46 16.53 -3.99 25.21
CA LEU A 46 15.74 -4.41 24.05
C LEU A 46 14.82 -5.59 24.35
N LEU A 47 15.33 -6.83 24.30
CA LEU A 47 14.51 -8.04 24.48
C LEU A 47 14.92 -8.86 25.71
N GLY A 48 16.16 -8.74 26.19
CA GLY A 48 16.61 -9.42 27.42
C GLY A 48 16.41 -10.94 27.38
N LYS A 49 15.87 -11.50 28.47
CA LYS A 49 15.62 -12.95 28.65
C LYS A 49 14.62 -13.55 27.64
N GLU A 50 13.81 -12.73 26.98
CA GLU A 50 12.88 -13.21 25.95
C GLU A 50 13.61 -13.53 24.65
N TYR A 51 14.73 -12.88 24.35
CA TYR A 51 15.52 -13.21 23.17
C TYR A 51 16.03 -14.65 23.22
N SER A 52 16.48 -15.10 24.39
CA SER A 52 16.92 -16.48 24.63
C SER A 52 15.80 -17.52 24.52
N SER A 53 14.53 -17.14 24.72
CA SER A 53 13.39 -18.07 24.61
C SER A 53 12.84 -18.20 23.18
N LEU A 54 13.33 -17.40 22.23
CA LEU A 54 12.89 -17.44 20.84
C LEU A 54 13.42 -18.67 20.08
N ASN A 55 12.56 -19.22 19.21
CA ASN A 55 12.96 -20.29 18.30
C ASN A 55 14.06 -19.85 17.32
N SER A 56 14.82 -20.81 16.80
CA SER A 56 15.98 -20.54 15.93
C SER A 56 15.62 -19.75 14.67
N TYR A 57 14.43 -19.95 14.10
CA TYR A 57 13.93 -19.18 12.95
C TYR A 57 13.70 -17.69 13.29
N LYS A 58 13.03 -17.38 14.40
CA LYS A 58 12.76 -15.99 14.82
C LYS A 58 14.05 -15.27 15.19
N ARG A 59 15.00 -15.94 15.85
CA ARG A 59 16.33 -15.39 16.15
C ARG A 59 17.09 -15.04 14.87
N TYR A 60 17.22 -15.99 13.94
CA TYR A 60 17.81 -15.74 12.62
C TYR A 60 17.20 -14.52 11.91
N LYS A 61 15.86 -14.42 11.91
CA LYS A 61 15.13 -13.34 11.26
C LYS A 61 15.32 -11.98 11.95
N LEU A 62 15.49 -11.96 13.27
CA LEU A 62 15.78 -10.74 14.02
C LEU A 62 17.22 -10.27 13.79
N LYS A 63 18.18 -11.18 13.87
CA LYS A 63 19.61 -10.88 13.61
C LYS A 63 19.81 -10.31 12.21
N SER A 64 19.22 -10.94 11.20
CA SER A 64 19.25 -10.43 9.81
C SER A 64 18.54 -9.07 9.68
N SER A 65 17.45 -8.83 10.42
CA SER A 65 16.78 -7.53 10.44
C SER A 65 17.65 -6.42 11.06
N VAL A 66 18.51 -6.72 12.03
CA VAL A 66 19.48 -5.74 12.60
C VAL A 66 20.49 -5.31 11.54
N VAL A 67 21.10 -6.28 10.84
CA VAL A 67 22.10 -5.99 9.80
C VAL A 67 21.47 -5.20 8.65
N SER A 68 20.29 -5.64 8.20
CA SER A 68 19.49 -4.95 7.18
C SER A 68 19.16 -3.51 7.61
N GLN A 69 18.78 -3.28 8.87
CA GLN A 69 18.53 -1.93 9.39
C GLN A 69 19.76 -1.02 9.29
N VAL A 70 20.94 -1.51 9.69
CA VAL A 70 22.18 -0.75 9.63
C VAL A 70 22.53 -0.41 8.18
N HIS A 71 22.42 -1.39 7.28
CA HIS A 71 22.63 -1.17 5.85
C HIS A 71 21.67 -0.12 5.28
N SER A 72 20.35 -0.25 5.51
CA SER A 72 19.36 0.67 4.96
C SER A 72 19.56 2.11 5.45
N VAL A 73 19.94 2.31 6.73
CA VAL A 73 20.24 3.66 7.25
C VAL A 73 21.48 4.24 6.58
N LEU A 74 22.57 3.48 6.45
CA LEU A 74 23.78 3.94 5.78
C LEU A 74 23.54 4.22 4.29
N ALA A 75 22.91 3.29 3.57
CA ALA A 75 22.65 3.39 2.14
C ALA A 75 21.75 4.58 1.80
N VAL A 76 20.65 4.80 2.54
CA VAL A 76 19.76 5.95 2.31
C VAL A 76 20.46 7.27 2.62
N SER A 77 21.21 7.34 3.73
CA SER A 77 21.90 8.58 4.13
C SER A 77 22.93 9.01 3.09
N LEU A 78 23.75 8.07 2.61
CA LEU A 78 24.75 8.34 1.58
C LEU A 78 24.12 8.59 0.20
N SER A 79 23.02 7.91 -0.13
CA SER A 79 22.28 8.15 -1.38
C SER A 79 21.70 9.56 -1.44
N ILE A 80 21.19 10.09 -0.32
CA ILE A 80 20.75 11.48 -0.24
C ILE A 80 21.91 12.42 -0.55
N VAL A 81 23.11 12.16 -0.01
CA VAL A 81 24.30 12.98 -0.29
C VAL A 81 24.68 12.92 -1.79
N VAL A 82 24.68 11.73 -2.41
CA VAL A 82 24.94 11.58 -3.87
C VAL A 82 23.92 12.35 -4.72
N LEU A 83 22.66 12.43 -4.29
CA LEU A 83 21.58 13.03 -5.08
C LEU A 83 21.38 14.53 -4.82
N ALA A 84 21.77 15.02 -3.63
CA ALA A 84 21.53 16.40 -3.21
C ALA A 84 22.63 17.39 -3.64
N PHE A 85 23.89 16.95 -3.70
CA PHE A 85 25.04 17.83 -3.89
C PHE A 85 25.66 17.62 -5.28
N PRO A 86 25.53 18.54 -6.26
CA PRO A 86 26.04 18.34 -7.62
C PRO A 86 27.58 18.41 -7.75
N LYS A 87 28.13 17.65 -8.70
CA LYS A 87 29.51 17.80 -9.20
C LYS A 87 29.75 19.24 -9.64
N GLY A 88 30.83 19.87 -9.15
CA GLY A 88 31.28 21.19 -9.60
C GLY A 88 30.79 22.42 -8.80
N ASN A 89 29.94 22.27 -7.78
CA ASN A 89 29.72 23.38 -6.84
C ASN A 89 30.86 23.39 -5.81
N ALA A 90 31.80 24.33 -6.00
CA ALA A 90 33.02 24.56 -5.23
C ALA A 90 32.78 25.05 -3.78
N GLY A 91 31.92 24.37 -3.05
CA GLY A 91 31.85 24.46 -1.60
C GLY A 91 31.80 23.04 -1.06
N ASN A 92 32.86 22.58 -0.40
CA ASN A 92 32.90 21.32 0.35
C ASN A 92 31.90 21.31 1.54
N LEU A 93 30.93 22.22 1.57
CA LEU A 93 29.90 22.31 2.59
C LEU A 93 28.83 21.25 2.32
N GLY A 94 28.83 20.22 3.15
CA GLY A 94 27.78 19.23 3.24
C GLY A 94 26.47 19.79 3.78
N PRO A 95 25.48 18.91 4.01
CA PRO A 95 24.25 19.32 4.67
C PRO A 95 24.62 19.85 6.06
N LEU A 96 24.20 21.07 6.38
CA LEU A 96 24.54 21.83 7.61
C LEU A 96 25.90 22.55 7.62
N GLY A 97 26.64 22.59 6.51
CA GLY A 97 27.85 23.42 6.39
C GLY A 97 29.16 22.78 6.87
N TYR A 98 29.15 21.47 7.16
CA TYR A 98 30.36 20.72 7.53
C TYR A 98 31.18 20.32 6.30
N ASN A 99 32.51 20.35 6.42
CA ASN A 99 33.40 19.92 5.35
C ASN A 99 33.38 18.39 5.21
N ILE A 100 32.56 17.84 4.29
CA ILE A 100 32.39 16.39 4.11
C ILE A 100 33.72 15.68 3.87
N ASP A 101 34.64 16.30 3.13
CA ASP A 101 35.95 15.72 2.84
C ASP A 101 36.80 15.53 4.10
N SER A 102 36.63 16.37 5.13
CA SER A 102 37.37 16.21 6.38
C SER A 102 36.90 15.00 7.19
N LEU A 103 35.61 14.67 7.11
CA LEU A 103 35.01 13.48 7.74
C LEU A 103 35.37 12.19 7.00
N LEU A 104 35.46 12.26 5.66
CA LEU A 104 35.64 11.11 4.78
C LEU A 104 37.10 10.77 4.46
N ARG A 105 38.02 11.75 4.51
CA ARG A 105 39.46 11.55 4.28
C ARG A 105 40.14 10.50 5.16
N PRO A 106 39.87 10.40 6.47
CA PRO A 106 40.45 9.36 7.33
C PRO A 106 40.10 7.93 6.88
N PHE A 107 39.04 7.77 6.09
CA PHE A 107 38.60 6.50 5.53
C PHE A 107 39.04 6.31 4.06
N GLY A 108 39.87 7.21 3.52
CA GLY A 108 40.33 7.17 2.13
C GLY A 108 39.22 7.41 1.10
N ILE A 109 38.18 8.18 1.48
CA ILE A 109 37.03 8.48 0.63
C ILE A 109 37.11 9.94 0.22
N GLU A 110 37.12 10.16 -1.09
CA GLU A 110 37.11 11.50 -1.69
C GLU A 110 35.69 11.82 -2.15
N PHE A 111 35.15 12.97 -1.71
CA PHE A 111 33.84 13.41 -2.15
C PHE A 111 34.00 14.21 -3.45
N ASP A 112 33.77 13.56 -4.58
CA ASP A 112 33.91 14.16 -5.92
C ASP A 112 32.61 14.83 -6.41
N GLY A 113 31.64 15.04 -5.52
CA GLY A 113 30.31 15.56 -5.85
C GLY A 113 29.33 14.49 -6.34
N GLY A 114 28.06 14.84 -6.37
CA GLY A 114 26.94 14.00 -6.79
C GLY A 114 26.55 14.16 -8.25
N LEU A 115 25.80 13.18 -8.77
CA LEU A 115 25.50 13.04 -10.21
C LEU A 115 24.15 13.72 -10.54
N ARG A 116 24.08 14.64 -11.51
CA ARG A 116 22.81 15.28 -11.96
C ARG A 116 22.74 15.48 -13.48
N GLY A 117 21.49 15.53 -13.99
CA GLY A 117 21.17 15.98 -15.34
C GLY A 117 21.77 15.13 -16.47
N GLU A 118 22.97 15.49 -16.89
CA GLU A 118 23.74 14.92 -18.00
C GLU A 118 24.50 13.66 -17.58
N ASP A 119 24.89 13.55 -16.30
CA ASP A 119 25.68 12.45 -15.73
C ASP A 119 24.85 11.21 -15.30
N ARG A 120 23.56 11.15 -15.64
CA ARG A 120 22.66 10.11 -15.10
C ARG A 120 22.99 8.69 -15.58
N ILE A 121 23.43 8.55 -16.83
CA ILE A 121 23.63 7.24 -17.47
C ILE A 121 25.10 6.83 -17.41
N PHE A 122 26.02 7.71 -17.81
CA PHE A 122 27.45 7.41 -17.89
C PHE A 122 28.29 8.11 -16.82
N GLY A 123 27.68 8.96 -15.99
CA GLY A 123 28.39 9.60 -14.90
C GLY A 123 28.70 8.60 -13.79
N TYR A 124 29.96 8.58 -13.37
CA TYR A 124 30.46 7.84 -12.22
C TYR A 124 31.35 8.73 -11.38
N GLY A 125 31.55 8.34 -10.12
CA GLY A 125 32.34 9.11 -9.18
C GLY A 125 32.77 8.31 -7.97
N ASN A 126 33.88 8.68 -7.34
CA ASN A 126 34.51 7.96 -6.24
C ASN A 126 33.54 7.74 -5.07
N PHE A 127 32.77 8.77 -4.71
CA PHE A 127 31.81 8.68 -3.61
C PHE A 127 30.61 7.78 -3.96
N SER A 128 30.12 7.84 -5.21
CA SER A 128 29.04 6.97 -5.68
C SER A 128 29.48 5.49 -5.78
N THR A 129 30.71 5.23 -6.21
CA THR A 129 31.31 3.88 -6.22
C THR A 129 31.48 3.35 -4.82
N PHE A 130 31.85 4.21 -3.86
CA PHE A 130 31.95 3.85 -2.45
C PHE A 130 30.59 3.43 -1.88
N LEU A 131 29.53 4.21 -2.11
CA LEU A 131 28.15 3.84 -1.76
C LEU A 131 27.76 2.48 -2.34
N LEU A 132 28.02 2.26 -3.63
CA LEU A 132 27.70 1.01 -4.30
C LEU A 132 28.55 -0.17 -3.80
N SER A 133 29.77 0.08 -3.33
CA SER A 133 30.64 -0.93 -2.70
C SER A 133 30.08 -1.37 -1.35
N ILE A 134 29.53 -0.45 -0.55
CA ILE A 134 28.81 -0.79 0.69
C ILE A 134 27.62 -1.71 0.37
N SER A 135 26.81 -1.33 -0.61
CA SER A 135 25.62 -2.09 -0.98
C SER A 135 25.94 -3.45 -1.60
N LEU A 136 26.96 -3.54 -2.45
CA LEU A 136 27.41 -4.82 -2.99
C LEU A 136 27.97 -5.73 -1.89
N GLY A 137 28.69 -5.16 -0.91
CA GLY A 137 29.16 -5.90 0.27
C GLY A 137 28.00 -6.43 1.13
N TYR A 138 26.93 -5.64 1.30
CA TYR A 138 25.70 -6.10 1.96
C TYR A 138 25.03 -7.25 1.21
N PHE A 139 24.84 -7.14 -0.12
CA PHE A 139 24.21 -8.22 -0.89
C PHE A 139 25.07 -9.48 -0.97
N LEU A 140 26.40 -9.34 -0.98
CA LEU A 140 27.33 -10.45 -0.86
C LEU A 140 27.14 -11.17 0.49
N TRP A 141 27.08 -10.40 1.58
CA TRP A 141 26.80 -10.94 2.90
C TRP A 141 25.40 -11.60 2.99
N ASP A 142 24.36 -10.97 2.45
CA ASP A 142 22.99 -11.47 2.45
C ASP A 142 22.88 -12.79 1.67
N MET A 143 23.53 -12.89 0.50
CA MET A 143 23.63 -14.11 -0.27
C MET A 143 24.32 -15.24 0.52
N ILE A 144 25.44 -14.94 1.20
CA ILE A 144 26.17 -15.95 1.99
C ILE A 144 25.36 -16.40 3.20
N ILE A 145 24.78 -15.47 3.97
CA ILE A 145 24.07 -15.80 5.20
C ILE A 145 22.77 -16.57 4.91
N THR A 146 22.07 -16.24 3.81
CA THR A 146 20.88 -16.96 3.37
C THR A 146 21.21 -18.34 2.81
N LEU A 147 22.37 -18.51 2.16
CA LEU A 147 22.87 -19.82 1.72
C LEU A 147 23.21 -20.72 2.90
N VAL A 148 23.96 -20.22 3.88
CA VAL A 148 24.31 -20.96 5.10
C VAL A 148 23.06 -21.34 5.89
N ASN A 149 22.05 -20.47 5.92
CA ASN A 149 20.81 -20.68 6.64
C ASN A 149 19.64 -21.08 5.73
N ILE A 150 19.90 -21.75 4.60
CA ILE A 150 18.89 -22.02 3.57
C ILE A 150 17.69 -22.83 4.08
N LYS A 151 17.92 -23.71 5.08
CA LYS A 151 16.85 -24.47 5.75
C LYS A 151 15.89 -23.59 6.57
N LEU A 152 16.37 -22.46 7.07
CA LEU A 152 15.58 -21.49 7.85
C LEU A 152 15.00 -20.40 6.95
N GLY A 153 15.82 -19.82 6.07
CA GLY A 153 15.43 -18.72 5.18
C GLY A 153 14.57 -19.18 4.00
N GLY A 154 14.83 -20.37 3.47
CA GLY A 154 14.23 -20.87 2.24
C GLY A 154 14.98 -20.40 0.99
N VAL A 155 14.86 -21.18 -0.09
CA VAL A 155 15.59 -20.97 -1.35
C VAL A 155 15.28 -19.62 -2.00
N GLY A 156 14.06 -19.11 -1.83
CA GLY A 156 13.64 -17.84 -2.42
C GLY A 156 14.47 -16.63 -1.95
N PHE A 157 14.88 -16.60 -0.69
CA PHE A 157 15.72 -15.51 -0.17
C PHE A 157 17.16 -15.59 -0.69
N PHE A 158 17.70 -16.79 -0.88
CA PHE A 158 19.01 -16.98 -1.51
C PHE A 158 19.02 -16.51 -2.96
N ILE A 159 18.02 -16.90 -3.76
CA ILE A 159 17.89 -16.45 -5.16
C ILE A 159 17.75 -14.93 -5.22
N HIS A 160 16.97 -14.33 -4.32
CA HIS A 160 16.86 -12.88 -4.22
C HIS A 160 18.22 -12.21 -3.96
N GLY A 161 18.96 -12.66 -2.95
CA GLY A 161 20.29 -12.15 -2.63
C GLY A 161 21.28 -12.28 -3.78
N LEU A 162 21.26 -13.44 -4.47
CA LEU A 162 22.08 -13.69 -5.66
C LEU A 162 21.75 -12.72 -6.80
N CYS A 163 20.46 -12.51 -7.10
CA CYS A 163 20.02 -11.57 -8.13
C CYS A 163 20.43 -10.13 -7.79
N CYS A 164 20.26 -9.70 -6.53
CA CYS A 164 20.68 -8.38 -6.08
C CYS A 164 22.19 -8.19 -6.20
N PHE A 165 22.98 -9.19 -5.79
CA PHE A 165 24.43 -9.18 -5.95
C PHE A 165 24.85 -9.06 -7.43
N MET A 166 24.21 -9.81 -8.33
CA MET A 166 24.49 -9.75 -9.78
C MET A 166 24.11 -8.40 -10.41
N VAL A 167 23.01 -7.78 -9.99
CA VAL A 167 22.59 -6.48 -10.52
C VAL A 167 23.51 -5.37 -10.02
N PHE A 168 23.85 -5.37 -8.74
CA PHE A 168 24.73 -4.34 -8.18
C PHE A 168 26.19 -4.50 -8.59
N SER A 169 26.64 -5.69 -8.97
CA SER A 169 27.98 -5.86 -9.55
C SER A 169 28.13 -5.15 -10.91
N GLN A 170 27.02 -4.95 -11.65
CA GLN A 170 27.05 -4.18 -12.90
C GLN A 170 27.38 -2.70 -12.67
N ALA A 171 27.20 -2.18 -11.46
CA ALA A 171 27.56 -0.79 -11.13
C ALA A 171 29.08 -0.58 -11.04
N PHE A 172 29.90 -1.62 -11.24
CA PHE A 172 31.34 -1.51 -11.40
C PHE A 172 31.77 -1.45 -12.88
N ARG A 173 30.80 -1.49 -13.80
CA ARG A 173 30.93 -0.80 -15.08
C ARG A 173 30.70 0.68 -14.79
N PRO A 174 31.51 1.61 -15.30
CA PRO A 174 31.41 3.05 -15.03
C PRO A 174 30.14 3.67 -15.65
N CYS A 175 28.97 3.21 -15.24
CA CYS A 175 27.65 3.64 -15.70
C CYS A 175 26.58 3.38 -14.63
N LEU A 176 25.49 4.14 -14.68
CA LEU A 176 24.30 4.00 -13.84
C LEU A 176 24.50 4.26 -12.34
N HIS A 177 25.60 4.88 -11.92
CA HIS A 177 25.84 5.17 -10.49
C HIS A 177 24.73 6.07 -9.88
N TYR A 178 24.22 7.02 -10.66
CA TYR A 178 23.06 7.84 -10.27
C TYR A 178 21.82 6.98 -9.98
N TYR A 179 21.49 6.07 -10.89
CA TYR A 179 20.34 5.16 -10.71
C TYR A 179 20.56 4.16 -9.59
N GLY A 180 21.82 3.77 -9.33
CA GLY A 180 22.19 2.98 -8.16
C GLY A 180 21.84 3.69 -6.85
N ALA A 181 22.19 4.97 -6.72
CA ALA A 181 21.80 5.78 -5.55
C ALA A 181 20.28 5.98 -5.46
N VAL A 182 19.59 6.22 -6.58
CA VAL A 182 18.13 6.32 -6.60
C VAL A 182 17.47 5.00 -6.17
N PHE A 183 18.00 3.86 -6.63
CA PHE A 183 17.46 2.55 -6.27
C PHE A 183 17.66 2.25 -4.77
N LEU A 184 18.80 2.62 -4.20
CA LEU A 184 19.05 2.46 -2.77
C LEU A 184 18.11 3.31 -1.90
N MET A 185 17.47 4.36 -2.42
CA MET A 185 16.42 5.08 -1.69
C MET A 185 15.19 4.21 -1.37
N TYR A 186 14.95 3.10 -2.08
CA TYR A 186 13.87 2.17 -1.75
C TYR A 186 14.07 1.47 -0.39
N GLU A 187 15.31 1.40 0.10
CA GLU A 187 15.65 0.88 1.43
C GLU A 187 15.08 1.72 2.58
N LEU A 188 14.61 2.94 2.30
CA LEU A 188 13.89 3.77 3.28
C LEU A 188 12.68 3.02 3.87
N SER A 189 12.02 2.17 3.06
CA SER A 189 10.90 1.35 3.53
C SER A 189 11.32 0.27 4.53
N THR A 190 12.53 -0.27 4.39
CA THR A 190 13.12 -1.30 5.26
C THR A 190 13.30 -0.76 6.68
N ILE A 191 13.71 0.51 6.82
CA ILE A 191 13.87 1.22 8.09
C ILE A 191 12.57 1.17 8.90
N PHE A 192 11.44 1.48 8.27
CA PHE A 192 10.13 1.48 8.93
C PHE A 192 9.61 0.05 9.19
N MET A 193 9.83 -0.86 8.24
CA MET A 193 9.38 -2.25 8.36
C MET A 193 10.06 -2.97 9.53
N ASN A 194 11.37 -2.83 9.69
CA ASN A 194 12.10 -3.48 10.77
C ASN A 194 11.74 -2.89 12.13
N ASN A 195 11.61 -1.56 12.24
CA ASN A 195 11.10 -0.92 13.46
C ASN A 195 9.72 -1.43 13.87
N LYS A 196 8.80 -1.62 12.90
CA LYS A 196 7.48 -2.21 13.19
C LYS A 196 7.60 -3.63 13.75
N LYS A 197 8.45 -4.49 13.16
CA LYS A 197 8.66 -5.87 13.65
C LYS A 197 9.18 -5.88 15.08
N PHE A 198 10.12 -4.99 15.41
CA PHE A 198 10.62 -4.84 16.78
C PHE A 198 9.52 -4.42 17.75
N ILE A 199 8.75 -3.39 17.39
CA ILE A 199 7.63 -2.89 18.21
C ILE A 199 6.57 -3.97 18.43
N GLU A 200 6.24 -4.77 17.42
CA GLU A 200 5.23 -5.82 17.53
C GLU A 200 5.63 -6.92 18.52
N ILE A 201 6.92 -7.27 18.58
CA ILE A 201 7.43 -8.25 19.55
C ILE A 201 7.34 -7.67 20.98
N ILE A 202 7.69 -6.39 21.15
CA ILE A 202 7.61 -5.69 22.44
C ILE A 202 6.15 -5.51 22.90
N LEU A 203 5.22 -5.18 21.99
CA LEU A 203 3.80 -5.01 22.33
C LEU A 203 3.10 -6.34 22.62
N ASN A 204 3.49 -7.42 21.96
CA ASN A 204 2.99 -8.75 22.30
C ASN A 204 3.50 -9.23 23.67
N LYS A 205 4.67 -8.74 24.12
CA LYS A 205 5.16 -8.90 25.50
C LYS A 205 4.23 -8.23 26.51
N ASP A 206 3.78 -7.00 26.26
CA ASP A 206 2.87 -6.29 27.17
C ASP A 206 1.51 -6.99 27.31
N LYS A 207 0.97 -7.56 26.22
CA LYS A 207 -0.29 -8.32 26.26
C LYS A 207 -0.19 -9.63 27.05
N GLN A 208 0.88 -10.39 26.87
CA GLN A 208 1.11 -11.64 27.61
C GLN A 208 1.40 -11.38 29.09
N HIS A 209 2.04 -10.25 29.42
CA HIS A 209 2.22 -9.80 30.80
C HIS A 209 0.91 -9.28 31.40
N GLN A 210 0.06 -8.57 30.64
CA GLN A 210 -1.27 -8.13 31.07
C GLN A 210 -2.19 -9.32 31.35
N ASP A 211 -2.28 -10.31 30.46
CA ASP A 211 -3.13 -11.50 30.68
C ASP A 211 -2.73 -12.25 31.97
N LYS A 212 -1.42 -12.39 32.24
CA LYS A 212 -0.92 -13.01 33.48
C LYS A 212 -1.11 -12.16 34.75
N THR A 213 -1.29 -10.84 34.61
CA THR A 213 -1.49 -9.92 35.74
C THR A 213 -2.99 -9.71 36.00
N GLU A 214 -3.83 -9.75 34.97
CA GLU A 214 -5.30 -9.73 35.05
C GLU A 214 -5.88 -11.04 35.61
N GLU A 215 -5.21 -12.19 35.39
CA GLU A 215 -5.57 -13.45 36.04
C GLU A 215 -5.24 -13.47 37.55
N LYS A 216 -4.37 -12.56 38.03
CA LYS A 216 -4.01 -12.48 39.46
C LYS A 216 -4.70 -11.37 40.24
N ASN A 217 -5.21 -10.32 39.60
CA ASN A 217 -5.83 -9.20 40.30
C ASN A 217 -7.15 -8.78 39.64
N GLY A 218 -8.18 -9.63 39.76
CA GLY A 218 -9.57 -9.21 39.64
C GLY A 218 -10.01 -8.37 40.84
N ALA A 219 -9.41 -7.19 41.03
CA ALA A 219 -9.87 -6.06 41.86
C ALA A 219 -8.70 -5.13 42.18
N SER A 220 -8.44 -4.13 41.34
CA SER A 220 -8.13 -2.76 41.80
C SER A 220 -7.86 -1.85 40.61
N LEU A 221 -8.56 -0.72 40.62
CA LEU A 221 -8.45 0.41 39.72
C LEU A 221 -7.08 1.12 39.84
N LEU A 222 -6.69 1.73 38.71
CA LEU A 222 -5.92 2.98 38.58
C LEU A 222 -4.44 2.98 39.05
N ILE A 223 -3.62 3.70 38.25
CA ILE A 223 -2.19 4.06 38.43
C ILE A 223 -1.27 2.99 37.77
N LYS A 224 -0.64 3.19 36.59
CA LYS A 224 0.32 4.26 36.24
C LYS A 224 0.39 4.53 34.71
N ARG A 225 0.15 5.79 34.36
CA ARG A 225 0.68 6.47 33.16
C ARG A 225 2.18 6.69 33.34
N SER A 226 3.03 6.15 32.47
CA SER A 226 4.38 6.69 32.21
C SER A 226 5.03 6.00 31.00
N ALA A 227 4.69 6.44 29.79
CA ALA A 227 5.54 6.32 28.58
C ALA A 227 4.85 6.99 27.38
N SER A 228 4.79 8.33 27.35
CA SER A 228 4.43 9.00 26.10
C SER A 228 5.07 10.39 25.96
N PRO A 229 6.30 10.44 25.42
CA PRO A 229 6.67 11.51 24.49
C PRO A 229 6.74 11.01 23.04
N PHE A 230 7.14 9.75 22.80
CA PHE A 230 7.36 9.20 21.45
C PHE A 230 6.07 8.83 20.68
N PHE A 231 4.99 8.55 21.39
CA PHE A 231 3.72 8.07 20.80
C PHE A 231 2.95 9.15 20.02
N ASN A 232 3.12 10.43 20.37
CA ASN A 232 2.42 11.52 19.69
C ASN A 232 3.11 11.94 18.37
N LEU A 233 4.41 11.71 18.23
CA LEU A 233 5.16 12.11 17.03
C LEU A 233 4.87 11.19 15.83
N SER A 234 4.82 9.87 16.07
CA SER A 234 4.50 8.87 15.04
C SER A 234 3.05 9.01 14.52
N LYS A 235 2.08 9.24 15.40
CA LYS A 235 0.68 9.47 15.00
C LYS A 235 0.45 10.82 14.32
N LYS A 236 1.15 11.89 14.70
CA LYS A 236 1.06 13.19 14.00
C LYS A 236 1.68 13.14 12.59
N LEU A 237 2.79 12.42 12.41
CA LEU A 237 3.44 12.28 11.11
C LEU A 237 2.71 11.33 10.14
N LEU A 238 1.95 10.35 10.65
CA LEU A 238 1.20 9.40 9.82
C LEU A 238 -0.26 9.80 9.50
N VAL A 239 -0.81 10.85 10.14
CA VAL A 239 -2.20 11.31 9.89
C VAL A 239 -2.28 12.73 9.30
N GLY A 240 -1.17 13.47 9.23
CA GLY A 240 -1.13 14.85 8.74
C GLY A 240 -0.55 15.03 7.34
N SER A 241 -1.06 14.38 6.28
CA SER A 241 -0.84 14.85 4.90
C SER A 241 -1.82 14.24 3.88
N THR A 242 -3.10 14.60 4.02
CA THR A 242 -4.00 14.72 2.86
C THR A 242 -4.69 16.07 2.93
N ARG A 243 -3.90 17.14 2.84
CA ARG A 243 -4.41 18.45 2.45
C ARG A 243 -3.79 18.81 1.11
N SER A 244 -4.67 18.90 0.12
CA SER A 244 -4.47 19.67 -1.10
C SER A 244 -3.86 21.02 -0.73
N PHE A 245 -2.59 21.23 -1.03
CA PHE A 245 -1.98 22.55 -1.00
C PHE A 245 -2.21 23.17 -2.38
N ASN A 246 -3.30 23.94 -2.43
CA ASN A 246 -3.48 25.00 -3.37
C ASN A 246 -2.56 26.16 -2.90
N THR A 247 -1.51 26.45 -3.65
CA THR A 247 -0.72 27.66 -3.49
C THR A 247 -0.69 28.39 -4.82
N GLN A 248 -1.78 29.11 -5.08
CA GLN A 248 -1.65 30.42 -5.72
C GLN A 248 -0.85 31.33 -4.79
N ASN A 249 0.01 32.17 -5.39
CA ASN A 249 0.71 33.31 -4.80
C ASN A 249 1.92 32.98 -3.90
N PHE A 250 3.09 32.83 -4.52
CA PHE A 250 4.33 33.40 -3.99
C PHE A 250 5.05 34.13 -5.13
N SER A 251 4.94 35.45 -5.13
CA SER A 251 5.77 36.33 -5.94
C SER A 251 7.12 36.49 -5.25
N ILE A 252 8.21 36.15 -5.94
CA ILE A 252 9.53 36.72 -5.66
C ILE A 252 10.03 37.26 -7.01
N HIS A 253 10.03 38.58 -7.08
CA HIS A 253 10.71 39.35 -8.12
C HIS A 253 12.21 39.16 -7.95
N SER A 254 12.88 38.66 -8.98
CA SER A 254 14.29 38.93 -9.24
C SER A 254 14.47 38.80 -10.76
N GLY A 255 14.64 39.95 -11.40
CA GLY A 255 14.72 40.05 -12.84
C GLY A 255 16.06 39.52 -13.36
N TYR A 256 16.01 38.87 -14.51
CA TYR A 256 16.97 39.11 -15.58
C TYR A 256 16.21 39.12 -16.90
N GLN A 257 16.46 40.20 -17.63
CA GLN A 257 15.80 40.57 -18.87
C GLN A 257 16.24 39.71 -20.05
N ASN A 258 15.35 39.67 -21.05
CA ASN A 258 15.60 39.54 -22.48
C ASN A 258 16.21 38.22 -23.02
N TRP A 259 15.37 37.45 -23.72
CA TRP A 259 15.42 37.44 -25.19
C TRP A 259 14.06 37.01 -25.77
N GLN A 260 13.32 38.00 -26.25
CA GLN A 260 12.22 37.77 -27.18
C GLN A 260 12.81 37.34 -28.52
N LEU A 261 12.65 36.07 -28.92
CA LEU A 261 12.66 35.58 -30.31
C LEU A 261 12.59 34.05 -30.31
N LYS A 262 11.42 33.46 -30.06
CA LYS A 262 11.06 32.10 -30.56
C LYS A 262 9.59 31.71 -30.43
N SER A 263 8.67 32.68 -30.40
CA SER A 263 7.23 32.44 -30.23
C SER A 263 6.47 32.05 -31.51
N ARG A 264 7.17 31.72 -32.62
CA ARG A 264 6.55 31.35 -33.90
C ARG A 264 6.85 29.93 -34.40
N LEU A 265 7.71 29.16 -33.72
CA LEU A 265 8.01 27.76 -34.06
C LEU A 265 7.36 26.71 -33.14
N ILE A 266 6.54 27.14 -32.17
CA ILE A 266 5.86 26.25 -31.20
C ILE A 266 4.41 25.92 -31.65
N LYS A 267 3.87 26.60 -32.67
CA LYS A 267 2.48 26.39 -33.11
C LYS A 267 2.24 25.21 -34.07
N LEU A 268 3.29 24.55 -34.55
CA LEU A 268 3.18 23.34 -35.39
C LEU A 268 3.53 22.03 -34.67
N HIS A 269 3.89 22.07 -33.39
CA HIS A 269 4.20 20.87 -32.59
C HIS A 269 3.10 20.49 -31.58
N ASN A 270 1.93 21.14 -31.63
CA ASN A 270 0.84 20.96 -30.66
C ASN A 270 -0.38 20.20 -31.21
N PHE A 271 -0.23 19.48 -32.33
CA PHE A 271 -1.31 18.69 -32.93
C PHE A 271 -1.08 17.16 -32.91
N THR A 272 -0.22 16.65 -32.04
CA THR A 272 0.03 15.21 -31.88
C THR A 272 0.00 14.69 -30.44
N ASN A 273 -0.49 15.48 -29.49
CA ASN A 273 -0.70 15.04 -28.11
C ASN A 273 -2.18 15.16 -27.70
N GLN A 274 -3.08 14.50 -28.43
CA GLN A 274 -4.25 13.96 -27.74
C GLN A 274 -3.74 12.79 -26.90
N GLY A 275 -3.44 13.11 -25.64
CA GLY A 275 -2.87 12.19 -24.66
C GLY A 275 -3.67 10.91 -24.58
N PHE A 276 -3.10 9.82 -25.11
CA PHE A 276 -3.50 8.49 -24.73
C PHE A 276 -2.91 8.25 -23.33
N GLU A 277 -3.61 8.75 -22.30
CA GLU A 277 -3.28 8.44 -20.91
C GLU A 277 -3.16 6.92 -20.78
N PRO A 278 -1.95 6.35 -20.54
CA PRO A 278 -1.80 4.92 -20.45
C PRO A 278 -2.64 4.46 -19.26
N ARG A 279 -3.68 3.66 -19.52
CA ARG A 279 -4.53 3.08 -18.48
C ARG A 279 -3.61 2.52 -17.39
N LYS A 280 -3.63 3.14 -16.21
CA LYS A 280 -2.82 2.72 -15.05
C LYS A 280 -3.19 1.28 -14.69
N MET A 281 -2.49 0.32 -15.28
CA MET A 281 -2.64 -1.08 -14.95
C MET A 281 -1.82 -1.34 -13.69
N ALA A 282 -2.40 -2.09 -12.75
CA ALA A 282 -1.68 -2.54 -11.59
C ALA A 282 -0.52 -3.44 -12.03
N THR A 283 0.66 -3.25 -11.43
CA THR A 283 1.84 -4.08 -11.72
C THR A 283 1.61 -5.51 -11.23
N LEU A 284 2.34 -6.49 -11.79
CA LEU A 284 2.20 -7.90 -11.40
C LEU A 284 2.40 -8.12 -9.89
N SER A 285 3.36 -7.41 -9.28
CA SER A 285 3.61 -7.44 -7.83
C SER A 285 2.41 -6.94 -7.03
N GLN A 286 1.72 -5.89 -7.49
CA GLN A 286 0.50 -5.39 -6.84
C GLN A 286 -0.65 -6.40 -6.94
N VAL A 287 -0.77 -7.08 -8.08
CA VAL A 287 -1.77 -8.14 -8.29
C VAL A 287 -1.50 -9.33 -7.36
N ILE A 288 -0.25 -9.78 -7.27
CA ILE A 288 0.17 -10.87 -6.36
C ILE A 288 -0.10 -10.49 -4.89
N LYS A 289 0.09 -9.23 -4.52
CA LYS A 289 -0.25 -8.68 -3.19
C LYS A 289 -1.76 -8.49 -2.95
N GLY A 290 -2.62 -8.90 -3.89
CA GLY A 290 -4.07 -8.86 -3.72
C GLY A 290 -4.71 -7.48 -3.95
N CYS A 291 -4.09 -6.61 -4.77
CA CYS A 291 -4.69 -5.31 -5.10
C CYS A 291 -6.05 -5.43 -5.81
N ARG A 292 -6.30 -6.55 -6.50
CA ARG A 292 -7.56 -6.83 -7.21
C ARG A 292 -8.60 -7.37 -6.22
N LYS A 293 -9.46 -6.50 -5.72
CA LYS A 293 -10.63 -6.89 -4.90
C LYS A 293 -11.87 -7.05 -5.78
N ARG A 294 -12.60 -8.14 -5.61
CA ARG A 294 -13.89 -8.34 -6.29
C ARG A 294 -14.87 -7.26 -5.83
N LYS A 295 -15.42 -6.49 -6.78
CA LYS A 295 -16.50 -5.55 -6.47
C LYS A 295 -17.74 -6.34 -6.06
N ILE A 296 -18.15 -6.24 -4.80
CA ILE A 296 -19.37 -6.88 -4.30
C ILE A 296 -20.56 -6.00 -4.68
N THR A 297 -21.40 -6.47 -5.58
CA THR A 297 -22.66 -5.79 -5.93
C THR A 297 -23.76 -6.21 -4.97
N LYS A 298 -24.43 -5.25 -4.33
CA LYS A 298 -25.62 -5.51 -3.51
C LYS A 298 -26.82 -5.78 -4.42
N THR A 299 -27.64 -6.77 -4.09
CA THR A 299 -28.88 -7.03 -4.83
C THR A 299 -29.88 -5.89 -4.64
N LYS A 300 -30.62 -5.57 -5.70
CA LYS A 300 -31.75 -4.62 -5.64
C LYS A 300 -32.95 -5.16 -4.87
N ALA A 301 -32.95 -6.44 -4.48
CA ALA A 301 -34.04 -7.09 -3.77
C ALA A 301 -33.53 -7.98 -2.60
N PRO A 302 -32.95 -7.39 -1.54
CA PRO A 302 -32.31 -8.13 -0.45
C PRO A 302 -33.25 -9.03 0.36
N ALA A 303 -34.52 -8.66 0.50
CA ALA A 303 -35.51 -9.44 1.24
C ALA A 303 -35.94 -10.76 0.54
N LEU A 304 -35.70 -10.92 -0.76
CA LEU A 304 -36.07 -12.16 -1.47
C LEU A 304 -35.05 -13.29 -1.32
N THR A 305 -33.87 -13.04 -0.74
CA THR A 305 -32.83 -14.06 -0.47
C THR A 305 -32.57 -15.00 -1.67
N ARG A 306 -32.34 -14.42 -2.86
CA ARG A 306 -32.14 -15.14 -4.14
C ARG A 306 -33.33 -15.95 -4.67
N CYS A 307 -34.51 -15.87 -4.06
CA CYS A 307 -35.74 -16.42 -4.63
C CYS A 307 -36.36 -15.43 -5.65
N PRO A 308 -36.99 -15.91 -6.74
CA PRO A 308 -37.67 -15.05 -7.70
C PRO A 308 -38.93 -14.39 -7.11
N GLN A 309 -39.70 -15.15 -6.31
CA GLN A 309 -40.82 -14.67 -5.53
C GLN A 309 -40.78 -15.21 -4.09
N LYS A 310 -41.47 -14.55 -3.16
CA LYS A 310 -41.73 -15.07 -1.80
C LYS A 310 -43.17 -14.82 -1.39
N ARG A 311 -43.73 -15.76 -0.66
CA ARG A 311 -45.01 -15.61 0.04
C ARG A 311 -44.85 -14.65 1.22
N GLY A 312 -45.88 -13.86 1.49
CA GLY A 312 -45.97 -13.01 2.67
C GLY A 312 -47.41 -12.72 3.06
N VAL A 313 -47.58 -12.20 4.27
CA VAL A 313 -48.87 -11.82 4.83
C VAL A 313 -48.91 -10.30 4.98
N CYS A 314 -49.98 -9.67 4.51
CA CYS A 314 -50.18 -8.24 4.63
C CYS A 314 -50.42 -7.86 6.10
N SER A 315 -49.61 -6.97 6.64
CA SER A 315 -49.80 -6.41 7.99
C SER A 315 -50.67 -5.16 7.97
N LYS A 316 -50.53 -4.33 6.93
CA LYS A 316 -51.32 -3.10 6.77
C LYS A 316 -51.38 -2.71 5.30
N VAL A 317 -52.55 -2.33 4.81
CA VAL A 317 -52.76 -1.77 3.47
C VAL A 317 -53.03 -0.27 3.61
N TYR A 318 -52.30 0.56 2.86
CA TYR A 318 -52.38 2.01 2.98
C TYR A 318 -51.87 2.71 1.71
N THR A 319 -51.94 4.03 1.69
CA THR A 319 -51.50 4.84 0.54
C THR A 319 -50.30 5.71 0.88
N MET A 320 -49.39 5.91 -0.07
CA MET A 320 -48.22 6.79 0.04
C MET A 320 -48.24 7.86 -1.06
N LYS A 321 -47.80 9.07 -0.72
CA LYS A 321 -47.54 10.13 -1.70
C LYS A 321 -46.17 9.90 -2.37
N PRO A 322 -46.05 10.09 -3.71
CA PRO A 322 -44.78 9.95 -4.43
C PRO A 322 -43.81 11.10 -4.11
N LYS A 323 -42.54 10.92 -4.50
CA LYS A 323 -41.54 11.99 -4.54
C LYS A 323 -41.90 13.02 -5.63
N LYS A 324 -41.65 14.31 -5.37
CA LYS A 324 -41.65 15.37 -6.39
C LYS A 324 -40.76 14.95 -7.59
N PRO A 325 -41.14 15.19 -8.85
CA PRO A 325 -42.17 16.11 -9.36
C PRO A 325 -43.59 15.52 -9.43
N ASN A 326 -43.73 14.22 -9.16
CA ASN A 326 -44.99 13.52 -9.37
C ASN A 326 -45.98 13.80 -8.23
N SER A 327 -47.28 13.79 -8.54
CA SER A 327 -48.38 13.88 -7.59
C SER A 327 -49.41 12.80 -7.90
N ALA A 328 -49.67 11.92 -6.93
CA ALA A 328 -50.66 10.84 -7.02
C ALA A 328 -50.86 10.18 -5.65
N VAL A 329 -51.88 9.34 -5.53
CA VAL A 329 -52.06 8.45 -4.37
C VAL A 329 -51.63 7.04 -4.78
N ARG A 330 -50.47 6.57 -4.27
CA ARG A 330 -49.95 5.25 -4.60
C ARG A 330 -50.37 4.22 -3.55
N LYS A 331 -51.02 3.14 -3.97
CA LYS A 331 -51.48 2.05 -3.10
C LYS A 331 -50.32 1.10 -2.77
N VAL A 332 -50.09 0.84 -1.49
CA VAL A 332 -49.00 0.00 -0.99
C VAL A 332 -49.49 -0.91 0.15
N ALA A 333 -48.76 -1.97 0.42
CA ALA A 333 -48.97 -2.81 1.59
C ALA A 333 -47.66 -3.05 2.34
N ARG A 334 -47.72 -3.02 3.68
CA ARG A 334 -46.66 -3.55 4.53
C ARG A 334 -46.88 -5.06 4.64
N VAL A 335 -45.86 -5.84 4.28
CA VAL A 335 -45.96 -7.30 4.17
C VAL A 335 -44.86 -7.96 4.99
N ARG A 336 -45.22 -8.94 5.82
CA ARG A 336 -44.28 -9.82 6.52
C ARG A 336 -44.05 -11.06 5.65
N LEU A 337 -42.84 -11.20 5.13
CA LEU A 337 -42.45 -12.33 4.29
C LEU A 337 -42.28 -13.60 5.13
N SER A 338 -42.32 -14.76 4.48
CA SER A 338 -42.05 -16.05 5.12
C SER A 338 -40.67 -16.19 5.77
N ASN A 339 -39.69 -15.35 5.40
CA ASN A 339 -38.37 -15.29 6.04
C ASN A 339 -38.29 -14.32 7.23
N GLY A 340 -39.44 -13.88 7.76
CA GLY A 340 -39.53 -12.98 8.90
C GLY A 340 -39.30 -11.50 8.59
N LYS A 341 -38.80 -11.14 7.40
CA LYS A 341 -38.53 -9.75 7.02
C LYS A 341 -39.83 -9.01 6.71
N THR A 342 -39.98 -7.81 7.27
CA THR A 342 -41.08 -6.91 6.92
C THR A 342 -40.64 -5.93 5.84
N ILE A 343 -41.43 -5.82 4.78
CA ILE A 343 -41.16 -4.95 3.63
C ILE A 343 -42.39 -4.11 3.28
N ILE A 344 -42.20 -3.08 2.46
CA ILE A 344 -43.28 -2.33 1.82
C ILE A 344 -43.31 -2.74 0.35
N ALA A 345 -44.45 -3.21 -0.12
CA ALA A 345 -44.67 -3.66 -1.49
C ALA A 345 -45.74 -2.82 -2.19
N TYR A 346 -45.52 -2.51 -3.46
CA TYR A 346 -46.45 -1.78 -4.29
C TYR A 346 -47.57 -2.68 -4.82
N ILE A 347 -48.80 -2.14 -4.83
CA ILE A 347 -50.00 -2.79 -5.36
C ILE A 347 -50.19 -2.32 -6.80
N PRO A 348 -49.89 -3.15 -7.82
CA PRO A 348 -50.00 -2.73 -9.21
C PRO A 348 -51.45 -2.80 -9.72
N GLY A 349 -51.78 -1.86 -10.63
CA GLY A 349 -53.05 -1.82 -11.34
C GLY A 349 -54.08 -0.93 -10.66
N GLU A 350 -55.25 -0.87 -11.27
CA GLU A 350 -56.42 -0.16 -10.75
C GLU A 350 -57.22 -1.09 -9.85
N GLY A 351 -57.74 -0.56 -8.74
CA GLY A 351 -58.45 -1.35 -7.73
C GLY A 351 -57.61 -2.43 -7.03
N HIS A 352 -58.00 -2.85 -5.84
CA HIS A 352 -57.42 -3.99 -5.13
C HIS A 352 -58.40 -4.52 -4.08
N ASN A 353 -58.28 -5.81 -3.75
CA ASN A 353 -59.08 -6.49 -2.73
C ASN A 353 -58.27 -6.83 -1.47
N LEU A 354 -57.06 -6.29 -1.31
CA LEU A 354 -56.19 -6.68 -0.19
C LEU A 354 -56.64 -6.03 1.10
N GLN A 355 -56.68 -6.83 2.16
CA GLN A 355 -56.99 -6.42 3.52
C GLN A 355 -55.80 -6.79 4.44
N GLU A 356 -55.92 -6.48 5.73
CA GLU A 356 -55.00 -7.02 6.72
C GLU A 356 -55.10 -8.55 6.74
N HIS A 357 -53.97 -9.22 6.97
CA HIS A 357 -53.83 -10.67 6.96
C HIS A 357 -53.99 -11.39 5.61
N SER A 358 -54.27 -10.68 4.51
CA SER A 358 -54.29 -11.31 3.18
C SER A 358 -52.92 -11.87 2.81
N VAL A 359 -52.90 -13.10 2.31
CA VAL A 359 -51.70 -13.81 1.86
C VAL A 359 -51.41 -13.45 0.41
N VAL A 360 -50.20 -12.98 0.16
CA VAL A 360 -49.79 -12.43 -1.13
C VAL A 360 -48.45 -12.97 -1.60
N LEU A 361 -48.27 -13.00 -2.91
CA LEU A 361 -47.00 -13.37 -3.54
C LEU A 361 -46.23 -12.10 -3.94
N ILE A 362 -45.00 -11.97 -3.46
CA ILE A 362 -44.14 -10.81 -3.66
C ILE A 362 -43.05 -11.12 -4.68
N ARG A 363 -42.82 -10.20 -5.63
CA ARG A 363 -41.70 -10.21 -6.57
C ARG A 363 -40.83 -8.96 -6.42
N GLY A 364 -39.62 -9.03 -6.97
CA GLY A 364 -38.72 -7.88 -7.07
C GLY A 364 -39.23 -6.79 -8.01
N GLY A 365 -38.94 -5.53 -7.69
CA GLY A 365 -39.19 -4.40 -8.57
C GLY A 365 -39.29 -3.11 -7.77
N ARG A 366 -38.38 -2.17 -7.99
CA ARG A 366 -38.43 -0.86 -7.34
C ARG A 366 -39.44 0.04 -8.04
N VAL A 367 -40.26 0.75 -7.27
CA VAL A 367 -41.05 1.87 -7.77
C VAL A 367 -40.19 3.13 -7.72
N PRO A 368 -39.85 3.76 -8.86
CA PRO A 368 -38.95 4.93 -8.87
C PRO A 368 -39.47 6.09 -8.03
N ASP A 369 -40.78 6.31 -8.06
CA ASP A 369 -41.46 7.43 -7.40
C ASP A 369 -41.53 7.31 -5.87
N LEU A 370 -41.52 6.09 -5.33
CA LEU A 370 -41.75 5.84 -3.91
C LEU A 370 -40.44 5.45 -3.21
N PRO A 371 -39.94 6.26 -2.27
CA PRO A 371 -38.76 5.90 -1.50
C PRO A 371 -39.07 4.68 -0.62
N GLY A 372 -38.14 3.72 -0.58
CA GLY A 372 -38.27 2.51 0.25
C GLY A 372 -39.14 1.38 -0.33
N VAL A 373 -39.88 1.61 -1.44
CA VAL A 373 -40.74 0.58 -2.04
C VAL A 373 -39.99 -0.17 -3.15
N MET A 374 -39.37 -1.29 -2.76
CA MET A 374 -38.46 -2.08 -3.60
C MET A 374 -39.10 -3.36 -4.18
N TYR A 375 -40.37 -3.60 -3.87
CA TYR A 375 -41.08 -4.84 -4.17
C TYR A 375 -42.45 -4.57 -4.76
N HIS A 376 -42.96 -5.54 -5.52
CA HIS A 376 -44.32 -5.52 -6.08
C HIS A 376 -45.07 -6.77 -5.66
N ILE A 377 -46.37 -6.62 -5.45
CA ILE A 377 -47.27 -7.75 -5.28
C ILE A 377 -47.68 -8.29 -6.65
N VAL A 378 -47.71 -9.61 -6.82
CA VAL A 378 -48.13 -10.29 -8.05
C VAL A 378 -49.65 -10.42 -8.09
N ARG A 379 -50.31 -9.84 -9.11
CA ARG A 379 -51.76 -9.99 -9.32
C ARG A 379 -52.12 -11.39 -9.79
N GLY A 380 -53.32 -11.85 -9.44
CA GLY A 380 -53.85 -13.16 -9.82
C GLY A 380 -53.15 -14.31 -9.10
N ALA A 381 -52.51 -14.05 -7.95
CA ALA A 381 -51.78 -15.05 -7.18
C ALA A 381 -52.20 -14.98 -5.70
N LEU A 382 -52.46 -16.14 -5.10
CA LEU A 382 -52.99 -16.27 -3.74
C LEU A 382 -54.26 -15.42 -3.58
N ASP A 383 -54.38 -14.64 -2.50
CA ASP A 383 -55.59 -13.86 -2.22
C ASP A 383 -55.69 -12.59 -3.09
N PHE A 384 -54.64 -12.26 -3.85
CA PHE A 384 -54.62 -11.05 -4.66
C PHE A 384 -55.21 -11.27 -6.04
N GLN A 385 -56.47 -10.90 -6.21
CA GLN A 385 -57.20 -11.04 -7.48
C GLN A 385 -56.63 -10.19 -8.63
N GLY A 386 -56.93 -10.59 -9.87
CA GLY A 386 -56.58 -9.85 -11.08
C GLY A 386 -57.23 -8.46 -11.17
N VAL A 387 -56.83 -7.65 -12.15
CA VAL A 387 -57.54 -6.38 -12.44
C VAL A 387 -58.77 -6.68 -13.28
N GLN A 388 -59.94 -6.21 -12.85
CA GLN A 388 -61.20 -6.40 -13.57
C GLN A 388 -61.22 -5.57 -14.87
N GLY A 389 -61.84 -6.10 -15.93
CA GLY A 389 -62.03 -5.38 -17.20
C GLY A 389 -60.76 -5.07 -18.01
N ARG A 390 -59.59 -5.57 -17.61
CA ARG A 390 -58.32 -5.20 -18.27
C ARG A 390 -58.10 -5.94 -19.57
N ALA A 391 -58.25 -5.24 -20.71
CA ALA A 391 -58.01 -5.79 -22.04
C ALA A 391 -56.51 -5.87 -22.44
N LYS A 392 -55.70 -4.86 -22.07
CA LYS A 392 -54.27 -4.76 -22.46
C LYS A 392 -53.33 -5.18 -21.33
N SER A 393 -52.24 -5.88 -21.69
CA SER A 393 -51.21 -6.40 -20.77
C SER A 393 -51.75 -7.31 -19.66
N ARG A 394 -52.79 -8.09 -20.00
CA ARG A 394 -53.57 -8.95 -19.08
C ARG A 394 -52.72 -9.89 -18.21
N SER A 395 -51.66 -10.47 -18.77
CA SER A 395 -50.76 -11.39 -18.07
C SER A 395 -50.02 -10.74 -16.89
N LYS A 396 -49.69 -9.45 -16.98
CA LYS A 396 -49.02 -8.71 -15.90
C LYS A 396 -49.93 -8.42 -14.70
N TYR A 397 -51.24 -8.39 -14.94
CA TYR A 397 -52.26 -8.00 -13.97
C TYR A 397 -53.21 -9.14 -13.60
N GLY A 398 -52.88 -10.39 -13.96
CA GLY A 398 -53.62 -11.57 -13.55
C GLY A 398 -55.03 -11.66 -14.13
N THR A 399 -55.28 -11.09 -15.30
CA THR A 399 -56.61 -11.07 -15.93
C THR A 399 -56.71 -12.15 -17.02
N PRO A 400 -57.70 -13.07 -16.98
CA PRO A 400 -57.89 -14.09 -18.01
C PRO A 400 -58.29 -13.48 -19.36
N LYS A 401 -58.24 -14.28 -20.44
CA LYS A 401 -58.72 -13.83 -21.76
C LYS A 401 -60.25 -13.68 -21.64
N PRO A 402 -60.85 -12.54 -22.01
CA PRO A 402 -62.30 -12.46 -22.10
C PRO A 402 -62.77 -13.47 -23.15
N LYS A 403 -63.87 -14.17 -22.84
CA LYS A 403 -64.59 -14.94 -23.86
C LYS A 403 -65.16 -13.93 -24.87
N LYS A 404 -64.86 -14.16 -26.14
CA LYS A 404 -65.39 -13.34 -27.23
C LYS A 404 -66.83 -13.73 -27.51
#